data_AF-A0A1S3IGW1-F1
#
_entry.id   AF-A0A1S3IGW1-F1
#
_cell.length_a   1.000
_cell.length_b   1.000
_cell.length_c   1.000
_cell.angle_alpha   90.00
_cell.angle_beta   90.00
_cell.angle_gamma   90.00
#
_symmetry.space_group_name_H-M   'P 1'
#
loop_
_entity.id
_entity.type
_entity.pdbx_description
1 polymer ?
#
loop_
_entity_poly.entity_id
_entity_poly.type
_entity_poly.pdbx_seq_one_letter_code
_entity_poly.pdbx_strand_id
1 'polypeptide(L)'
;MERARQSQSNFLRFGDVIIIGEQLREDLNKENPNIIQTRRYHLRNYSKCFVGKELVQWLIDTHRVQDRETAVLLMRILQDHYVLHHVCDDHQFKDEKLFYRFRVDDDSFPQNTEAALYLRAYSLYKRLLVTWPEITQEHVVTDTGQVYTDAFYGSTLVDWLIHQNEASTREEAFLFCRDMVESGILRHITDDYHFRDGHTLYKFRDDFGQRGVLTDLLKNKRSASRESFSSIGSSRSNTSLTQYFYCPERNHKTSEASSSSNDSVSSDADATEQPKSVLLTGVTVEELEAPNTPYVKRCIRVCSDSVGYGFVIRGESPTYVQTVDPASPAAAAGIKVRQFLYSINGINVLRKNHREVAKIILGADGFLDIEVMMHFRESLL
;
A
#
# COMPACT_ATOMS: atom_id res chain seq x y z
N MET A 1 -6.39 -12.04 38.44
CA MET A 1 -6.90 -11.78 37.07
C MET A 1 -5.81 -11.19 36.15
N GLU A 2 -4.54 -11.50 36.41
CA GLU A 2 -3.39 -10.77 35.82
C GLU A 2 -2.61 -11.61 34.79
N ARG A 3 -3.08 -12.84 34.52
CA ARG A 3 -2.50 -13.75 33.52
C ARG A 3 -3.28 -13.82 32.20
N ALA A 4 -4.30 -12.98 32.03
CA ALA A 4 -5.17 -12.99 30.85
C ALA A 4 -4.93 -11.81 29.87
N ARG A 5 -3.95 -10.93 30.14
CA ARG A 5 -3.62 -9.79 29.25
C ARG A 5 -2.29 -9.94 28.47
N GLN A 6 -1.59 -11.06 28.61
CA GLN A 6 -0.38 -11.40 27.85
C GLN A 6 -0.66 -12.39 26.71
N SER A 7 -1.70 -12.09 25.91
CA SER A 7 -1.93 -12.77 24.64
C SER A 7 -2.64 -11.84 23.65
N GLN A 8 -2.12 -10.63 23.48
CA GLN A 8 -2.45 -9.82 22.30
C GLN A 8 -1.38 -10.07 21.24
N SER A 9 -1.76 -10.95 20.31
CA SER A 9 -1.17 -11.28 19.00
C SER A 9 0.16 -10.63 18.60
N ASN A 10 1.16 -11.47 18.32
CA ASN A 10 2.38 -11.14 17.55
C ASN A 10 2.07 -10.79 16.08
N PHE A 11 1.12 -9.89 15.83
CA PHE A 11 0.74 -9.41 14.50
C PHE A 11 1.26 -7.99 14.33
N LEU A 12 2.11 -7.77 13.34
CA LEU A 12 2.55 -6.43 12.97
C LEU A 12 1.36 -5.64 12.43
N ARG A 13 1.18 -4.44 12.97
CA ARG A 13 0.12 -3.51 12.60
C ARG A 13 0.48 -2.83 11.29
N PHE A 14 -0.53 -2.31 10.60
CA PHE A 14 -0.34 -1.53 9.37
C PHE A 14 0.73 -0.44 9.55
N GLY A 15 0.62 0.35 10.62
CA GLY A 15 1.59 1.41 10.95
C GLY A 15 3.02 0.93 11.18
N ASP A 16 3.22 -0.31 11.66
CA ASP A 16 4.56 -0.84 11.89
C ASP A 16 5.29 -1.06 10.57
N VAL A 17 4.56 -1.50 9.53
CA VAL A 17 5.11 -1.64 8.16
C VAL A 17 5.53 -0.30 7.60
N ILE A 18 4.72 0.74 7.82
CA ILE A 18 5.02 2.10 7.37
C ILE A 18 6.27 2.65 8.06
N ILE A 19 6.36 2.50 9.39
CA ILE A 19 7.50 2.97 10.19
C ILE A 19 8.79 2.22 9.81
N ILE A 20 8.74 0.89 9.68
CA ILE A 20 9.90 0.09 9.24
C ILE A 20 10.37 0.53 7.86
N GLY A 21 9.42 0.81 6.96
CA GLY A 21 9.69 1.34 5.63
C GLY A 21 10.42 2.68 5.64
N GLU A 22 9.97 3.61 6.46
CA GLU A 22 10.60 4.92 6.63
C GLU A 22 11.98 4.80 7.28
N GLN A 23 12.13 3.97 8.32
CA GLN A 23 13.42 3.70 8.96
C GLN A 23 14.44 3.13 7.96
N LEU A 24 14.01 2.22 7.08
CA LEU A 24 14.87 1.70 6.01
C LEU A 24 15.33 2.81 5.06
N ARG A 25 14.44 3.72 4.67
CA ARG A 25 14.77 4.87 3.81
C ARG A 25 15.77 5.81 4.49
N GLU A 26 15.58 6.12 5.76
CA GLU A 26 16.50 6.96 6.53
C GLU A 26 17.89 6.32 6.64
N ASP A 27 17.93 5.02 6.96
CA ASP A 27 19.18 4.26 7.05
C ASP A 27 19.91 4.22 5.69
N LEU A 28 19.18 4.02 4.58
CA LEU A 28 19.75 4.09 3.22
C LEU A 28 20.39 5.44 2.93
N ASN A 29 19.67 6.54 3.21
CA ASN A 29 20.19 7.89 2.98
C ASN A 29 21.40 8.21 3.85
N LYS A 30 21.44 7.70 5.09
CA LYS A 30 22.54 7.94 6.04
C LYS A 30 23.77 7.09 5.73
N GLU A 31 23.59 5.80 5.46
CA GLU A 31 24.68 4.82 5.33
C GLU A 31 25.19 4.72 3.89
N ASN A 32 24.35 5.03 2.88
CA ASN A 32 24.76 5.04 1.48
C ASN A 32 23.98 6.09 0.64
N PRO A 33 24.36 7.37 0.72
CA PRO A 33 23.63 8.48 0.08
C PRO A 33 23.60 8.39 -1.46
N ASN A 34 24.42 7.53 -2.07
CA ASN A 34 24.46 7.37 -3.53
C ASN A 34 23.43 6.35 -4.05
N ILE A 35 22.78 5.56 -3.18
CA ILE A 35 21.75 4.61 -3.61
C ILE A 35 20.50 5.36 -4.09
N ILE A 36 20.00 6.32 -3.31
CA ILE A 36 18.82 7.12 -3.66
C ILE A 36 19.29 8.40 -4.37
N GLN A 37 19.13 8.46 -5.69
CA GLN A 37 19.60 9.59 -6.48
C GLN A 37 18.83 9.72 -7.80
N THR A 38 18.99 10.85 -8.47
CA THR A 38 18.42 11.08 -9.80
C THR A 38 19.20 10.27 -10.85
N ARG A 39 18.52 9.39 -11.58
CA ARG A 39 19.12 8.59 -12.66
C ARG A 39 18.49 8.93 -14.01
N ARG A 40 19.30 8.90 -15.08
CA ARG A 40 18.83 9.13 -16.45
C ARG A 40 18.75 7.82 -17.22
N TYR A 41 17.61 7.54 -17.84
CA TYR A 41 17.41 6.36 -18.70
C TYR A 41 16.42 6.65 -19.82
N HIS A 42 16.71 6.21 -21.05
CA HIS A 42 15.97 6.56 -22.28
C HIS A 42 15.61 8.05 -22.38
N LEU A 43 16.59 8.93 -22.14
CA LEU A 43 16.46 10.40 -22.16
C LEU A 43 15.50 11.00 -21.11
N ARG A 44 14.95 10.17 -20.21
CA ARG A 44 14.13 10.62 -19.07
C ARG A 44 14.97 10.65 -17.80
N ASN A 45 14.67 11.59 -16.92
CA ASN A 45 15.25 11.67 -15.58
C ASN A 45 14.26 11.11 -14.57
N TYR A 46 14.75 10.21 -13.71
CA TYR A 46 14.01 9.62 -12.61
C TYR A 46 14.64 10.12 -11.32
N SER A 47 14.02 11.12 -10.70
CA SER A 47 14.49 11.73 -9.45
C SER A 47 14.41 10.77 -8.27
N LYS A 48 15.33 10.90 -7.30
CA LYS A 48 15.31 10.18 -6.01
C LYS A 48 14.93 8.70 -6.11
N CYS A 49 15.41 7.99 -7.13
CA CYS A 49 15.13 6.57 -7.31
C CYS A 49 16.29 5.74 -6.79
N PHE A 50 16.09 4.43 -6.67
CA PHE A 50 17.13 3.45 -6.38
C PHE A 50 16.97 2.22 -7.28
N VAL A 51 18.05 1.46 -7.45
CA VAL A 51 18.02 0.24 -8.27
C VAL A 51 17.72 -0.96 -7.37
N GLY A 52 16.75 -1.80 -7.74
CA GLY A 52 16.34 -2.96 -6.95
C GLY A 52 17.51 -3.87 -6.57
N LYS A 53 18.38 -4.17 -7.54
CA LYS A 53 19.60 -4.96 -7.33
C LYS A 53 20.61 -4.33 -6.37
N GLU A 54 20.77 -3.01 -6.40
CA GLU A 54 21.67 -2.27 -5.51
C GLU A 54 21.13 -2.28 -4.07
N LEU A 55 19.82 -2.10 -3.91
CA LEU A 55 19.16 -2.18 -2.60
C LEU A 55 19.32 -3.57 -1.98
N VAL A 56 19.05 -4.64 -2.75
CA VAL A 56 19.21 -6.02 -2.26
C VAL A 56 20.66 -6.29 -1.84
N GLN A 57 21.63 -5.82 -2.63
CA GLN A 57 23.04 -5.97 -2.28
C GLN A 57 23.37 -5.24 -0.96
N TRP A 58 22.93 -4.00 -0.82
CA TRP A 58 23.16 -3.21 0.40
C TRP A 58 22.52 -3.86 1.65
N LEU A 59 21.32 -4.44 1.53
CA LEU A 59 20.67 -5.15 2.64
C LEU A 59 21.49 -6.36 3.13
N ILE A 60 22.17 -7.05 2.21
CA ILE A 60 23.05 -8.19 2.53
C ILE A 60 24.35 -7.69 3.16
N ASP A 61 24.99 -6.69 2.56
CA ASP A 61 26.28 -6.14 3.00
C ASP A 61 26.18 -5.52 4.41
N THR A 62 25.01 -4.96 4.75
CA THR A 62 24.71 -4.42 6.09
C THR A 62 24.14 -5.45 7.07
N HIS A 63 24.08 -6.73 6.68
CA HIS A 63 23.57 -7.84 7.49
C HIS A 63 22.13 -7.65 8.01
N ARG A 64 21.30 -6.88 7.29
CA ARG A 64 19.89 -6.68 7.61
C ARG A 64 19.01 -7.86 7.20
N VAL A 65 19.48 -8.63 6.22
CA VAL A 65 18.85 -9.86 5.70
C VAL A 65 19.93 -10.92 5.45
N GLN A 66 19.55 -12.20 5.48
CA GLN A 66 20.50 -13.32 5.32
C GLN A 66 20.71 -13.71 3.86
N ASP A 67 19.70 -13.53 3.01
CA ASP A 67 19.67 -13.99 1.63
C ASP A 67 18.84 -13.05 0.74
N ARG A 68 19.05 -13.16 -0.58
CA ARG A 68 18.46 -12.24 -1.57
C ARG A 68 16.97 -12.48 -1.74
N GLU A 69 16.51 -13.71 -1.59
CA GLU A 69 15.11 -14.11 -1.66
C GLU A 69 14.31 -13.46 -0.53
N THR A 70 14.84 -13.49 0.70
CA THR A 70 14.31 -12.81 1.88
C THR A 70 14.25 -11.30 1.64
N ALA A 71 15.30 -10.70 1.06
CA ALA A 71 15.31 -9.28 0.73
C ALA A 71 14.17 -8.91 -0.24
N VAL A 72 14.00 -9.68 -1.33
CA VAL A 72 12.92 -9.47 -2.30
C VAL A 72 11.55 -9.61 -1.64
N LEU A 73 11.36 -10.61 -0.77
CA LEU A 73 10.10 -10.83 -0.07
C LEU A 73 9.73 -9.65 0.83
N LEU A 74 10.70 -9.12 1.57
CA LEU A 74 10.54 -7.95 2.44
C LEU A 74 10.20 -6.69 1.65
N MET A 75 10.89 -6.45 0.53
CA MET A 75 10.63 -5.30 -0.32
C MET A 75 9.28 -5.39 -1.03
N ARG A 76 8.81 -6.60 -1.37
CA ARG A 76 7.43 -6.81 -1.86
C ARG A 76 6.40 -6.47 -0.80
N ILE A 77 6.63 -6.82 0.47
CA ILE A 77 5.73 -6.42 1.57
C ILE A 77 5.67 -4.89 1.64
N LEU A 78 6.81 -4.20 1.62
CA LEU A 78 6.82 -2.73 1.59
C LEU A 78 6.11 -2.17 0.36
N GLN A 79 6.24 -2.80 -0.80
CA GLN A 79 5.54 -2.39 -2.02
C GLN A 79 4.03 -2.58 -1.93
N ASP A 80 3.57 -3.74 -1.44
CA ASP A 80 2.15 -4.08 -1.26
C ASP A 80 1.48 -3.14 -0.24
N HIS A 81 2.26 -2.61 0.71
CA HIS A 81 1.84 -1.59 1.68
C HIS A 81 2.08 -0.15 1.21
N TYR A 82 2.39 0.07 -0.07
CA TYR A 82 2.58 1.40 -0.66
C TYR A 82 3.69 2.23 0.02
N VAL A 83 4.71 1.60 0.60
CA VAL A 83 5.89 2.31 1.12
C VAL A 83 6.84 2.67 -0.01
N LEU A 84 7.06 1.72 -0.92
CA LEU A 84 7.89 1.88 -2.11
C LEU A 84 7.15 1.41 -3.35
N HIS A 85 7.65 1.77 -4.52
CA HIS A 85 7.02 1.38 -5.77
C HIS A 85 8.03 1.34 -6.92
N HIS A 86 7.74 0.57 -7.96
CA HIS A 86 8.48 0.68 -9.21
C HIS A 86 8.17 2.04 -9.84
N VAL A 87 9.16 2.72 -10.43
CA VAL A 87 8.98 4.09 -10.92
C VAL A 87 7.90 4.22 -12.00
N CYS A 88 7.56 3.12 -12.68
CA CYS A 88 6.43 3.04 -13.61
C CYS A 88 5.22 2.25 -13.04
N ASP A 89 5.23 1.75 -11.81
CA ASP A 89 4.14 1.00 -11.17
C ASP A 89 3.64 -0.25 -11.95
N ASP A 90 4.48 -0.80 -12.81
CA ASP A 90 4.20 -1.96 -13.70
C ASP A 90 4.87 -3.25 -13.23
N HIS A 91 5.74 -3.19 -12.22
CA HIS A 91 6.48 -4.34 -11.71
C HIS A 91 6.35 -4.45 -10.20
N GLN A 92 6.12 -5.69 -9.75
CA GLN A 92 6.43 -6.10 -8.37
C GLN A 92 7.94 -6.08 -8.14
N PHE A 93 8.35 -5.98 -6.88
CA PHE A 93 9.75 -5.83 -6.54
C PHE A 93 10.55 -7.06 -6.98
N LYS A 94 11.69 -6.78 -7.61
CA LYS A 94 12.63 -7.75 -8.16
C LYS A 94 14.05 -7.31 -7.89
N ASP A 95 14.90 -8.30 -7.66
CA ASP A 95 16.35 -8.17 -7.62
C ASP A 95 16.94 -8.01 -9.03
N GLU A 96 16.57 -6.93 -9.70
CA GLU A 96 16.94 -6.62 -11.07
C GLU A 96 17.38 -5.16 -11.19
N LYS A 97 17.92 -4.79 -12.35
CA LYS A 97 18.31 -3.41 -12.67
C LYS A 97 17.09 -2.54 -13.04
N LEU A 98 16.05 -2.59 -12.21
CA LEU A 98 14.83 -1.79 -12.32
C LEU A 98 14.86 -0.65 -11.32
N PHE A 99 14.20 0.45 -11.64
CA PHE A 99 14.14 1.62 -10.77
C PHE A 99 12.91 1.58 -9.88
N TYR A 100 13.16 1.79 -8.59
CA TYR A 100 12.14 1.92 -7.57
C TYR A 100 12.31 3.24 -6.84
N ARG A 101 11.29 3.63 -6.09
CA ARG A 101 11.28 4.87 -5.33
C ARG A 101 10.46 4.68 -4.06
N PHE A 102 10.85 5.33 -2.98
CA PHE A 102 9.99 5.45 -1.80
C PHE A 102 8.93 6.48 -2.10
N ARG A 103 7.65 6.15 -1.87
CA ARG A 103 6.57 7.04 -2.28
C ARG A 103 6.57 8.38 -1.52
N VAL A 104 7.20 8.43 -0.34
CA VAL A 104 7.39 9.66 0.44
C VAL A 104 8.36 10.65 -0.23
N ASP A 105 9.18 10.21 -1.20
CA ASP A 105 10.18 11.05 -1.85
C ASP A 105 9.68 11.84 -3.07
N ASP A 106 8.56 11.44 -3.68
CA ASP A 106 7.96 12.09 -4.85
C ASP A 106 6.48 12.44 -4.68
N ASP A 107 6.00 12.50 -3.43
CA ASP A 107 4.63 12.85 -3.08
C ASP A 107 3.58 11.91 -3.72
N SER A 108 4.00 10.75 -4.23
CA SER A 108 3.12 9.68 -4.70
C SER A 108 2.71 8.73 -3.58
N PHE A 109 3.12 9.04 -2.34
CA PHE A 109 2.67 8.32 -1.15
C PHE A 109 1.16 8.37 -1.14
N PRO A 110 0.48 7.23 -0.96
CA PRO A 110 -0.96 7.20 -1.14
C PRO A 110 -1.60 8.32 -0.32
N GLN A 111 -2.69 8.90 -0.83
CA GLN A 111 -3.63 9.75 -0.07
C GLN A 111 -4.26 9.02 1.14
N ASN A 112 -3.67 7.90 1.56
CA ASN A 112 -4.02 7.14 2.75
C ASN A 112 -3.70 8.03 3.96
N THR A 113 -4.76 8.62 4.49
CA THR A 113 -4.76 9.46 5.68
C THR A 113 -4.15 8.74 6.88
N GLU A 114 -4.34 7.43 7.01
CA GLU A 114 -3.75 6.62 8.08
C GLU A 114 -2.22 6.51 7.94
N ALA A 115 -1.72 6.20 6.74
CA ALA A 115 -0.27 6.09 6.52
C ALA A 115 0.43 7.47 6.68
N ALA A 116 -0.20 8.54 6.19
CA ALA A 116 0.27 9.91 6.39
C ALA A 116 0.28 10.30 7.87
N LEU A 117 -0.75 9.90 8.63
CA LEU A 117 -0.80 10.07 10.08
C LEU A 117 0.37 9.35 10.77
N TYR A 118 0.65 8.09 10.44
CA TYR A 118 1.78 7.35 11.01
C TYR A 118 3.14 8.01 10.73
N LEU A 119 3.37 8.47 9.49
CA LEU A 119 4.62 9.16 9.14
C LEU A 119 4.75 10.51 9.87
N ARG A 120 3.67 11.30 9.91
CA ARG A 120 3.64 12.58 10.65
C ARG A 120 3.90 12.35 12.13
N ALA A 121 3.20 11.39 12.74
CA ALA A 121 3.35 11.04 14.14
C ALA A 121 4.76 10.50 14.46
N TYR A 122 5.36 9.71 13.57
CA TYR A 122 6.73 9.21 13.75
C TYR A 122 7.77 10.34 13.69
N SER A 123 7.66 11.24 12.71
CA SER A 123 8.51 12.43 12.61
C SER A 123 8.40 13.32 13.85
N LEU A 124 7.16 13.54 14.29
CA LEU A 124 6.83 14.29 15.50
C LEU A 124 7.41 13.65 16.75
N TYR A 125 7.27 12.33 16.92
CA TYR A 125 7.82 11.61 18.07
C TYR A 125 9.34 11.76 18.16
N LYS A 126 10.05 11.66 17.04
CA LYS A 126 11.50 11.90 17.02
C LYS A 126 11.86 13.33 17.45
N ARG A 127 11.09 14.33 17.01
CA ARG A 127 11.32 15.73 17.39
C ARG A 127 10.99 15.99 18.86
N LEU A 128 9.91 15.38 19.33
CA LEU A 128 9.46 15.43 20.72
C LEU A 128 10.51 14.88 21.67
N LEU A 129 11.14 13.75 21.36
CA LEU A 129 12.24 13.19 22.17
C LEU A 129 13.47 14.12 22.28
N VAL A 130 13.65 15.04 21.33
CA VAL A 130 14.77 16.00 21.33
C VAL A 130 14.39 17.32 22.01
N THR A 131 13.17 17.80 21.81
CA THR A 131 12.72 19.13 22.25
C THR A 131 11.98 19.12 23.58
N TRP A 132 11.53 17.95 24.03
CA TRP A 132 10.85 17.73 25.31
C TRP A 132 11.28 16.37 25.90
N PRO A 133 12.56 16.18 26.25
CA PRO A 133 13.07 14.91 26.77
C PRO A 133 12.40 14.47 28.08
N GLU A 134 11.85 15.42 28.84
CA GLU A 134 11.18 15.17 30.12
C GLU A 134 9.87 14.38 29.96
N ILE A 135 9.21 14.44 28.80
CA ILE A 135 7.92 13.76 28.55
C ILE A 135 8.01 12.23 28.69
N THR A 136 9.19 11.64 28.45
CA THR A 136 9.45 10.20 28.56
C THR A 136 10.37 9.88 29.75
N GLN A 137 10.59 10.81 30.66
CA GLN A 137 11.54 10.64 31.78
C GLN A 137 10.93 11.05 33.11
N GLU A 138 10.04 12.04 33.13
CA GLU A 138 9.36 12.46 34.33
C GLU A 138 8.12 11.62 34.61
N HIS A 139 7.86 11.47 35.91
CA HIS A 139 6.66 10.85 36.40
C HIS A 139 5.54 11.90 36.49
N VAL A 140 4.40 11.63 35.87
CA VAL A 140 3.22 12.46 36.11
C VAL A 140 2.52 11.95 37.38
N VAL A 141 2.50 12.82 38.39
CA VAL A 141 1.76 12.58 39.63
C VAL A 141 0.39 13.25 39.50
N THR A 142 -0.67 12.45 39.60
CA THR A 142 -2.06 12.94 39.58
C THR A 142 -2.47 13.50 40.94
N ASP A 143 -3.57 14.24 40.98
CA ASP A 143 -4.18 14.74 42.23
C ASP A 143 -4.53 13.63 43.22
N THR A 144 -4.69 12.39 42.74
CA THR A 144 -4.96 11.20 43.57
C THR A 144 -3.68 10.56 44.15
N GLY A 145 -2.51 11.11 43.84
CA GLY A 145 -1.20 10.59 44.23
C GLY A 145 -0.70 9.42 43.37
N GLN A 146 -1.43 9.04 42.31
CA GLN A 146 -0.97 8.01 41.38
C GLN A 146 0.12 8.56 40.46
N VAL A 147 1.11 7.72 40.19
CA VAL A 147 2.33 8.07 39.46
C VAL A 147 2.39 7.27 38.16
N TYR A 148 2.49 7.96 37.03
CA TYR A 148 2.59 7.34 35.70
C TYR A 148 3.92 7.70 35.03
N THR A 149 4.57 6.71 34.42
CA THR A 149 5.76 6.91 33.58
C THR A 149 5.37 7.12 32.12
N ASP A 150 6.19 7.86 31.37
CA ASP A 150 6.01 8.10 29.92
C ASP A 150 4.63 8.67 29.57
N ALA A 151 4.03 9.37 30.52
CA ALA A 151 2.67 9.87 30.44
C ALA A 151 2.68 11.39 30.39
N PHE A 152 1.65 11.96 29.77
CA PHE A 152 1.48 13.40 29.67
C PHE A 152 0.00 13.76 29.59
N TYR A 153 -0.34 14.98 29.98
CA TYR A 153 -1.69 15.50 29.81
C TYR A 153 -1.93 15.86 28.35
N GLY A 154 -3.14 15.59 27.86
CA GLY A 154 -3.54 15.92 26.49
C GLY A 154 -3.35 17.40 26.16
N SER A 155 -3.65 18.29 27.12
CA SER A 155 -3.43 19.73 26.94
C SER A 155 -1.95 20.09 26.77
N THR A 156 -1.04 19.42 27.47
CA THR A 156 0.39 19.67 27.35
C THR A 156 0.92 19.25 25.98
N LEU A 157 0.44 18.14 25.43
CA LEU A 157 0.77 17.75 24.06
C LEU A 157 0.24 18.78 23.06
N VAL A 158 -1.02 19.23 23.21
CA VAL A 158 -1.62 20.25 22.34
C VAL A 158 -0.83 21.57 22.39
N ASP A 159 -0.46 22.02 23.58
CA ASP A 159 0.35 23.24 23.77
C ASP A 159 1.72 23.10 23.09
N TRP A 160 2.37 21.95 23.25
CA TRP A 160 3.64 21.65 22.61
C TRP A 160 3.53 21.65 21.08
N LEU A 161 2.46 21.08 20.51
CA LEU A 161 2.24 21.06 19.05
C LEU A 161 2.15 22.46 18.47
N ILE A 162 1.42 23.35 19.13
CA ILE A 162 1.30 24.75 18.71
C ILE A 162 2.65 25.46 18.86
N HIS A 163 3.34 25.25 19.98
CA HIS A 163 4.62 25.89 20.26
C HIS A 163 5.73 25.48 19.27
N GLN A 164 5.76 24.21 18.84
CA GLN A 164 6.69 23.69 17.84
C GLN A 164 6.25 23.95 16.40
N ASN A 165 5.15 24.70 16.20
CA ASN A 165 4.57 24.99 14.89
C ASN A 165 4.23 23.71 14.09
N GLU A 166 3.84 22.63 14.79
CA GLU A 166 3.33 21.38 14.20
C GLU A 166 1.83 21.47 13.89
N ALA A 167 1.13 22.40 14.53
CA ALA A 167 -0.27 22.74 14.29
C ALA A 167 -0.46 24.26 14.38
N SER A 168 -1.25 24.83 13.47
CA SER A 168 -1.48 26.28 13.40
C SER A 168 -2.55 26.75 14.39
N THR A 169 -3.42 25.84 14.83
CA THR A 169 -4.52 26.14 15.76
C THR A 169 -4.65 25.02 16.79
N ARG A 170 -5.28 25.36 17.91
CA ARG A 170 -5.62 24.38 18.96
C ARG A 170 -6.57 23.29 18.47
N GLU A 171 -7.50 23.65 17.59
CA GLU A 171 -8.42 22.69 16.96
C GLU A 171 -7.67 21.70 16.06
N GLU A 172 -6.73 22.18 15.24
CA GLU A 172 -5.89 21.31 14.40
C GLU A 172 -5.05 20.33 15.24
N ALA A 173 -4.43 20.84 16.31
CA ALA A 173 -3.68 20.01 17.25
C ALA A 173 -4.56 18.95 17.93
N PHE A 174 -5.76 19.34 18.37
CA PHE A 174 -6.74 18.43 18.96
C PHE A 174 -7.15 17.32 17.99
N LEU A 175 -7.52 17.66 16.75
CA LEU A 175 -7.92 16.68 15.73
C LEU A 175 -6.78 15.70 15.43
N PHE A 176 -5.56 16.20 15.31
CA PHE A 176 -4.38 15.35 15.10
C PHE A 176 -4.15 14.38 16.26
N CYS A 177 -4.24 14.84 17.51
CA CYS A 177 -4.12 13.98 18.68
C CYS A 177 -5.27 12.95 18.79
N ARG A 178 -6.50 13.33 18.41
CA ARG A 178 -7.64 12.41 18.33
C ARG A 178 -7.36 11.29 17.34
N ASP A 179 -6.93 11.63 16.13
CA ASP A 179 -6.63 10.64 15.09
C ASP A 179 -5.48 9.70 15.54
N MET A 180 -4.51 10.19 16.33
CA MET A 180 -3.45 9.37 16.93
C MET A 180 -3.97 8.38 17.99
N VAL A 181 -4.98 8.75 18.78
CA VAL A 181 -5.63 7.85 19.75
C VAL A 181 -6.43 6.78 19.01
N GLU A 182 -7.25 7.18 18.04
CA GLU A 182 -8.09 6.28 17.22
C GLU A 182 -7.24 5.26 16.45
N SER A 183 -6.07 5.68 15.94
CA SER A 183 -5.12 4.83 15.23
C SER A 183 -4.24 3.98 16.15
N GLY A 184 -4.35 4.14 17.46
CA GLY A 184 -3.60 3.38 18.46
C GLY A 184 -2.11 3.73 18.50
N ILE A 185 -1.74 4.95 18.10
CA ILE A 185 -0.40 5.53 18.29
C ILE A 185 -0.26 6.05 19.72
N LEU A 186 -1.30 6.74 20.19
CA LEU A 186 -1.46 7.14 21.59
C LEU A 186 -2.40 6.17 22.30
N ARG A 187 -2.13 5.94 23.58
CA ARG A 187 -3.00 5.19 24.48
C ARG A 187 -3.44 6.10 25.61
N HIS A 188 -4.73 6.13 25.84
CA HIS A 188 -5.31 6.73 27.03
C HIS A 188 -5.06 5.85 28.25
N ILE A 189 -4.78 6.46 29.41
CA ILE A 189 -4.41 5.72 30.62
C ILE A 189 -5.62 5.41 31.52
N THR A 190 -6.65 6.26 31.53
CA THR A 190 -7.83 6.13 32.41
C THR A 190 -9.08 5.57 31.71
N ASP A 191 -8.93 4.73 30.68
CA ASP A 191 -10.02 4.02 29.95
C ASP A 191 -11.10 4.86 29.22
N ASP A 192 -10.84 6.12 28.84
CA ASP A 192 -11.60 6.89 27.84
C ASP A 192 -11.05 6.62 26.43
N TYR A 193 -11.94 6.56 25.44
CA TYR A 193 -11.59 6.19 24.05
C TYR A 193 -11.30 7.41 23.16
N HIS A 194 -11.69 8.61 23.58
CA HIS A 194 -11.49 9.83 22.79
C HIS A 194 -10.37 10.68 23.36
N PHE A 195 -9.67 11.38 22.46
CA PHE A 195 -8.73 12.40 22.90
C PHE A 195 -9.47 13.59 23.53
N ARG A 196 -8.88 14.15 24.58
CA ARG A 196 -9.34 15.34 25.30
C ARG A 196 -8.16 16.27 25.50
N ASP A 197 -8.33 17.49 25.03
CA ASP A 197 -7.46 18.61 25.34
C ASP A 197 -7.77 19.11 26.77
N GLY A 198 -7.08 18.54 27.74
CA GLY A 198 -7.29 18.84 29.15
C GLY A 198 -6.43 17.95 30.05
N HIS A 199 -6.84 17.83 31.31
CA HIS A 199 -6.14 17.09 32.35
C HIS A 199 -6.40 15.57 32.27
N THR A 200 -6.29 15.03 31.07
CA THR A 200 -6.49 13.61 30.76
C THR A 200 -5.15 13.02 30.33
N LEU A 201 -4.81 11.85 30.87
CA LEU A 201 -3.49 11.25 30.69
C LEU A 201 -3.42 10.32 29.48
N TYR A 202 -2.38 10.53 28.69
CA TYR A 202 -2.03 9.72 27.53
C TYR A 202 -0.58 9.30 27.60
N LYS A 203 -0.23 8.24 26.88
CA LYS A 203 1.15 7.88 26.57
C LYS A 203 1.26 7.40 25.13
N PHE A 204 2.46 7.48 24.56
CA PHE A 204 2.74 6.77 23.32
C PHE A 204 2.64 5.26 23.55
N ARG A 205 2.27 4.52 22.51
CA ARG A 205 2.35 3.07 22.49
C ARG A 205 3.79 2.64 22.78
N ASP A 206 3.99 1.63 23.63
CA ASP A 206 5.32 1.31 24.20
C ASP A 206 6.39 0.97 23.15
N ASP A 207 5.97 0.41 22.00
CA ASP A 207 6.82 0.08 20.85
C ASP A 207 6.85 1.18 19.77
N PHE A 208 6.13 2.30 19.96
CA PHE A 208 6.10 3.38 18.98
C PHE A 208 7.47 4.06 18.88
N GLY A 209 7.93 4.23 17.65
CA GLY A 209 9.23 4.83 17.38
C GLY A 209 10.44 3.98 17.76
N GLN A 210 10.25 2.76 18.29
CA GLN A 210 11.35 1.82 18.46
C GLN A 210 11.94 1.42 17.10
N ARG A 211 13.21 1.03 17.10
CA ARG A 211 13.88 0.57 15.87
C ARG A 211 13.28 -0.77 15.44
N GLY A 212 12.52 -0.74 14.35
CA GLY A 212 11.94 -1.94 13.77
C GLY A 212 13.00 -2.78 13.07
N VAL A 213 12.89 -4.10 13.22
CA VAL A 213 13.75 -5.04 12.51
C VAL A 213 13.06 -5.39 11.20
N LEU A 214 13.72 -5.17 10.06
CA LEU A 214 13.11 -5.39 8.74
C LEU A 214 12.55 -6.81 8.58
N THR A 215 13.25 -7.83 9.09
CA THR A 215 12.82 -9.24 9.05
C THR A 215 11.55 -9.53 9.84
N ASP A 216 11.14 -8.64 10.75
CA ASP A 216 9.90 -8.79 11.50
C ASP A 216 8.68 -8.75 10.58
N LEU A 217 8.75 -8.05 9.43
CA LEU A 217 7.68 -8.02 8.43
C LEU A 217 7.24 -9.42 7.97
N LEU A 218 8.09 -10.44 8.12
CA LEU A 218 7.77 -11.83 7.79
C LEU A 218 6.95 -12.56 8.85
N LYS A 219 6.89 -12.04 10.09
CA LYS A 219 6.15 -12.65 11.21
C LYS A 219 4.66 -12.78 10.86
N ASN A 220 4.09 -11.85 10.08
CA ASN A 220 2.71 -11.89 9.62
C ASN A 220 2.42 -12.96 8.56
N LYS A 221 3.42 -13.47 7.81
CA LYS A 221 3.21 -14.53 6.81
C LYS A 221 3.14 -15.93 7.42
N ARG A 222 3.76 -16.15 8.60
CA ARG A 222 3.87 -17.50 9.21
C ARG A 222 2.60 -17.95 9.94
N SER A 223 1.67 -17.05 10.23
CA SER A 223 0.39 -17.35 10.90
C SER A 223 -0.76 -17.58 9.92
N ALA A 224 -0.73 -17.00 8.72
CA ALA A 224 -1.71 -17.30 7.67
C ALA A 224 -1.65 -18.75 7.16
N SER A 225 -0.55 -19.47 7.43
CA SER A 225 -0.35 -20.86 7.02
C SER A 225 -0.49 -21.88 8.17
N ARG A 226 -1.02 -21.50 9.33
CA ARG A 226 -1.05 -22.38 10.53
C ARG A 226 -2.42 -22.62 11.17
N GLU A 227 -3.51 -22.10 10.60
CA GLU A 227 -4.88 -22.49 11.00
C GLU A 227 -5.53 -23.46 10.01
N SER A 228 -4.85 -24.54 9.68
CA SER A 228 -5.48 -25.82 9.32
C SER A 228 -4.38 -26.87 9.40
N PHE A 229 -4.36 -27.68 10.45
CA PHE A 229 -3.89 -29.07 10.44
C PHE A 229 -3.73 -29.51 11.90
N SER A 230 -4.82 -30.04 12.47
CA SER A 230 -4.74 -31.03 13.53
C SER A 230 -5.37 -32.33 13.03
N SER A 231 -4.49 -33.22 12.59
CA SER A 231 -4.46 -34.66 12.87
C SER A 231 -5.60 -35.56 12.36
N ILE A 232 -5.26 -36.38 11.36
CA ILE A 232 -5.41 -37.85 11.20
C ILE A 232 -5.05 -38.10 9.72
N GLY A 233 -4.15 -38.96 9.28
CA GLY A 233 -3.36 -40.04 9.86
C GLY A 233 -3.01 -40.99 8.70
N SER A 234 -1.72 -41.09 8.37
CA SER A 234 -1.05 -42.20 7.67
C SER A 234 -1.47 -42.61 6.24
N SER A 235 -0.60 -42.37 5.25
CA SER A 235 0.21 -43.42 4.59
C SER A 235 0.57 -43.09 3.12
N ARG A 236 1.88 -43.12 2.86
CA ARG A 236 2.58 -43.57 1.63
C ARG A 236 2.71 -42.64 0.40
N SER A 237 3.98 -42.20 0.28
CA SER A 237 4.90 -42.25 -0.87
C SER A 237 4.75 -41.30 -2.07
N ASN A 238 5.75 -40.42 -2.17
CA ASN A 238 6.58 -40.06 -3.32
C ASN A 238 5.89 -39.90 -4.69
N THR A 239 5.95 -38.69 -5.26
CA THR A 239 6.93 -38.34 -6.31
C THR A 239 6.86 -36.85 -6.69
N SER A 240 8.03 -36.32 -7.03
CA SER A 240 8.34 -35.00 -7.56
C SER A 240 7.42 -34.52 -8.69
N LEU A 241 7.26 -33.20 -8.85
CA LEU A 241 7.26 -32.56 -10.17
C LEU A 241 7.64 -31.07 -10.06
N THR A 242 8.92 -30.80 -10.29
CA THR A 242 9.43 -29.55 -10.85
C THR A 242 9.02 -29.40 -12.31
N GLN A 243 8.82 -28.14 -12.72
CA GLN A 243 9.00 -27.58 -14.08
C GLN A 243 7.94 -27.95 -15.14
N TYR A 244 7.50 -27.09 -16.06
CA TYR A 244 7.83 -25.73 -16.50
C TYR A 244 6.64 -25.28 -17.37
N PHE A 245 6.41 -23.98 -17.54
CA PHE A 245 6.15 -23.45 -18.88
C PHE A 245 6.82 -22.08 -19.05
N TYR A 246 7.76 -22.05 -19.99
CA TYR A 246 8.40 -20.88 -20.54
C TYR A 246 7.97 -20.76 -22.02
N CYS A 247 7.63 -19.52 -22.42
CA CYS A 247 7.84 -18.89 -23.74
C CYS A 247 7.08 -19.39 -24.99
N PRO A 248 6.93 -18.52 -26.02
CA PRO A 248 8.01 -18.36 -27.02
C PRO A 248 8.25 -16.94 -27.59
N GLU A 249 9.54 -16.61 -27.81
CA GLU A 249 9.96 -15.82 -28.97
C GLU A 249 10.01 -16.72 -30.23
N ARG A 250 9.73 -16.12 -31.39
CA ARG A 250 9.80 -16.75 -32.72
C ARG A 250 11.24 -17.04 -33.14
N ASN A 251 11.55 -18.23 -33.67
CA ASN A 251 11.54 -18.48 -35.12
C ASN A 251 12.05 -19.88 -35.53
N HIS A 252 11.37 -20.39 -36.57
CA HIS A 252 11.80 -21.32 -37.63
C HIS A 252 11.87 -22.85 -37.43
N LYS A 253 10.92 -23.46 -38.15
CA LYS A 253 11.02 -24.54 -39.17
C LYS A 253 10.85 -26.00 -38.73
N THR A 254 9.84 -26.60 -39.38
CA THR A 254 9.69 -28.00 -39.84
C THR A 254 9.67 -29.08 -38.75
N SER A 255 8.79 -30.08 -38.73
CA SER A 255 7.83 -30.64 -39.69
C SER A 255 7.13 -31.81 -39.00
N GLU A 256 5.80 -31.85 -39.14
CA GLU A 256 4.99 -33.06 -39.42
C GLU A 256 4.75 -34.16 -38.36
N ALA A 257 3.56 -34.75 -38.57
CA ALA A 257 3.03 -36.04 -38.10
C ALA A 257 2.52 -36.05 -36.65
N SER A 258 1.19 -35.92 -36.46
CA SER A 258 0.22 -37.04 -36.35
C SER A 258 0.25 -37.68 -34.96
N SER A 259 -0.83 -38.00 -34.27
CA SER A 259 -2.26 -38.12 -34.56
C SER A 259 -2.93 -38.54 -33.25
N SER A 260 -4.24 -38.24 -33.14
CA SER A 260 -5.28 -39.11 -32.53
C SER A 260 -5.13 -39.47 -31.05
N SER A 261 -6.14 -39.42 -30.17
CA SER A 261 -7.59 -39.31 -30.33
C SER A 261 -8.22 -39.56 -28.95
N ASN A 262 -9.35 -38.88 -28.68
CA ASN A 262 -10.56 -39.36 -27.96
C ASN A 262 -10.39 -39.78 -26.48
N ASP A 263 -11.31 -39.63 -25.54
CA ASP A 263 -12.78 -39.57 -25.49
C ASP A 263 -13.15 -38.91 -24.13
N SER A 264 -14.08 -37.95 -24.04
CA SER A 264 -15.51 -38.11 -23.64
C SER A 264 -15.71 -38.88 -22.31
N VAL A 265 -16.38 -38.40 -21.26
CA VAL A 265 -17.82 -38.12 -21.11
C VAL A 265 -18.09 -37.50 -19.70
N SER A 266 -19.20 -36.75 -19.61
CA SER A 266 -20.00 -36.10 -18.54
C SER A 266 -20.11 -36.79 -17.15
N SER A 267 -20.65 -36.22 -16.05
CA SER A 267 -21.87 -35.37 -15.88
C SER A 267 -22.02 -34.81 -14.44
N ASP A 268 -22.89 -33.79 -14.33
CA ASP A 268 -23.77 -33.37 -13.18
C ASP A 268 -23.12 -32.86 -11.86
N ALA A 269 -23.19 -31.56 -11.54
CA ALA A 269 -24.32 -30.76 -11.05
C ALA A 269 -24.70 -31.03 -9.57
N ASP A 270 -24.29 -30.14 -8.66
CA ASP A 270 -25.20 -29.59 -7.63
C ASP A 270 -24.60 -28.31 -6.99
N ALA A 271 -25.46 -27.31 -6.81
CA ALA A 271 -25.12 -25.99 -6.30
C ALA A 271 -25.50 -25.91 -4.82
N THR A 272 -24.52 -25.64 -3.96
CA THR A 272 -24.77 -25.12 -2.60
C THR A 272 -23.87 -23.91 -2.38
N GLU A 273 -24.52 -22.74 -2.35
CA GLU A 273 -23.92 -21.44 -2.10
C GLU A 273 -23.27 -21.39 -0.71
N GLN A 274 -21.99 -21.04 -0.68
CA GLN A 274 -21.28 -20.62 0.53
C GLN A 274 -20.90 -19.12 0.39
N PRO A 275 -20.87 -18.36 1.50
CA PRO A 275 -20.71 -16.91 1.46
C PRO A 275 -19.33 -16.54 0.89
N LYS A 276 -19.33 -15.64 -0.11
CA LYS A 276 -18.10 -15.13 -0.73
C LYS A 276 -17.23 -14.43 0.33
N SER A 277 -16.06 -15.01 0.56
CA SER A 277 -14.96 -14.41 1.32
C SER A 277 -14.57 -13.06 0.71
N VAL A 278 -14.56 -12.00 1.51
CA VAL A 278 -14.16 -10.62 1.14
C VAL A 278 -12.64 -10.50 1.19
N LEU A 279 -11.97 -11.28 0.36
CA LEU A 279 -10.65 -10.93 -0.17
C LEU A 279 -10.95 -10.03 -1.37
N LEU A 280 -10.38 -8.82 -1.41
CA LEU A 280 -10.55 -7.89 -2.54
C LEU A 280 -10.02 -8.57 -3.80
N THR A 281 -10.91 -9.29 -4.47
CA THR A 281 -10.64 -9.99 -5.70
C THR A 281 -10.47 -8.88 -6.73
N GLY A 282 -9.47 -8.98 -7.62
CA GLY A 282 -9.34 -7.99 -8.69
C GLY A 282 -10.69 -7.85 -9.40
N VAL A 283 -11.22 -6.63 -9.48
CA VAL A 283 -12.56 -6.34 -10.02
C VAL A 283 -12.62 -6.90 -11.44
N THR A 284 -13.52 -7.86 -11.67
CA THR A 284 -13.65 -8.50 -12.97
C THR A 284 -14.60 -7.72 -13.88
N VAL A 285 -14.53 -7.97 -15.18
CA VAL A 285 -15.49 -7.38 -16.12
C VAL A 285 -16.91 -7.84 -15.80
N GLU A 286 -17.08 -9.11 -15.43
CA GLU A 286 -18.37 -9.69 -15.07
C GLU A 286 -18.98 -8.97 -13.85
N GLU A 287 -18.16 -8.51 -12.90
CA GLU A 287 -18.61 -7.72 -11.76
C GLU A 287 -19.07 -6.31 -12.18
N LEU A 288 -18.36 -5.66 -13.11
CA LEU A 288 -18.73 -4.35 -13.64
C LEU A 288 -19.98 -4.39 -14.55
N GLU A 289 -20.23 -5.52 -15.21
CA GLU A 289 -21.40 -5.72 -16.07
C GLU A 289 -22.63 -6.24 -15.29
N ALA A 290 -22.46 -6.70 -14.06
CA ALA A 290 -23.54 -7.28 -13.27
C ALA A 290 -24.69 -6.28 -13.04
N PRO A 291 -25.98 -6.71 -13.14
CA PRO A 291 -27.13 -5.83 -12.95
C PRO A 291 -27.18 -5.15 -11.57
N ASN A 292 -26.64 -5.83 -10.55
CA ASN A 292 -26.59 -5.35 -9.16
C ASN A 292 -25.17 -4.93 -8.76
N THR A 293 -24.38 -4.47 -9.73
CA THR A 293 -23.00 -4.03 -9.49
C THR A 293 -22.96 -2.84 -8.53
N PRO A 294 -22.04 -2.81 -7.54
CA PRO A 294 -21.87 -1.65 -6.67
C PRO A 294 -21.14 -0.49 -7.38
N TYR A 295 -20.97 -0.54 -8.71
CA TYR A 295 -20.28 0.49 -9.48
C TYR A 295 -21.26 1.39 -10.22
N VAL A 296 -21.09 2.69 -10.05
CA VAL A 296 -21.91 3.72 -10.69
C VAL A 296 -21.19 4.20 -11.95
N LYS A 297 -21.91 4.22 -13.08
CA LYS A 297 -21.43 4.79 -14.34
C LYS A 297 -21.57 6.32 -14.32
N ARG A 298 -20.57 7.01 -14.84
CA ARG A 298 -20.57 8.47 -15.06
C ARG A 298 -19.97 8.78 -16.42
N CYS A 299 -20.63 9.64 -17.18
CA CYS A 299 -20.11 10.16 -18.44
C CYS A 299 -19.28 11.42 -18.17
N ILE A 300 -18.07 11.48 -18.70
CA ILE A 300 -17.13 12.59 -18.54
C ILE A 300 -16.57 12.95 -19.91
N ARG A 301 -16.65 14.23 -20.27
CA ARG A 301 -16.01 14.77 -21.48
C ARG A 301 -14.67 15.40 -21.12
N VAL A 302 -13.61 14.96 -21.78
CA VAL A 302 -12.25 15.52 -21.63
C VAL A 302 -11.82 16.13 -22.97
N CYS A 303 -11.56 17.43 -23.00
CA CYS A 303 -10.95 18.08 -24.16
C CYS A 303 -9.42 17.99 -24.05
N SER A 304 -8.70 17.64 -25.12
CA SER A 304 -7.23 17.59 -25.08
C SER A 304 -6.62 19.00 -25.06
N ASP A 305 -5.46 19.14 -24.42
CA ASP A 305 -4.58 20.29 -24.57
C ASP A 305 -3.43 20.00 -25.56
N SER A 306 -2.40 20.85 -25.60
CA SER A 306 -1.21 20.67 -26.45
C SER A 306 -0.34 19.46 -26.08
N VAL A 307 -0.56 18.86 -24.90
CA VAL A 307 0.20 17.72 -24.36
C VAL A 307 -0.62 16.42 -24.45
N GLY A 308 -1.95 16.49 -24.34
CA GLY A 308 -2.87 15.38 -24.46
C GLY A 308 -4.04 15.52 -23.49
N TYR A 309 -4.43 14.41 -22.85
CA TYR A 309 -5.55 14.40 -21.91
C TYR A 309 -5.11 14.39 -20.43
N GLY A 310 -3.86 14.00 -20.15
CA GLY A 310 -3.23 14.06 -18.81
C GLY A 310 -3.72 13.02 -17.79
N PHE A 311 -3.99 11.80 -18.26
CA PHE A 311 -4.23 10.64 -17.40
C PHE A 311 -3.55 9.39 -17.99
N VAL A 312 -3.24 8.41 -17.13
CA VAL A 312 -2.61 7.14 -17.52
C VAL A 312 -3.57 6.00 -17.23
N ILE A 313 -3.64 5.02 -18.13
CA ILE A 313 -4.51 3.85 -18.01
C ILE A 313 -3.69 2.56 -17.86
N ARG A 314 -4.22 1.61 -17.09
CA ARG A 314 -3.66 0.27 -16.86
C ARG A 314 -4.77 -0.77 -16.92
N GLY A 315 -4.39 -2.04 -16.75
CA GLY A 315 -5.31 -3.17 -16.73
C GLY A 315 -5.25 -3.99 -18.02
N GLU A 316 -5.51 -5.28 -17.88
CA GLU A 316 -5.64 -6.21 -19.01
C GLU A 316 -7.11 -6.35 -19.43
N SER A 317 -8.02 -6.47 -18.45
CA SER A 317 -9.48 -6.46 -18.64
C SER A 317 -10.12 -6.62 -17.25
N PRO A 318 -10.70 -5.58 -16.62
CA PRO A 318 -10.97 -4.25 -17.15
C PRO A 318 -9.77 -3.30 -17.09
N THR A 319 -9.84 -2.24 -17.91
CA THR A 319 -8.91 -1.11 -17.82
C THR A 319 -9.37 -0.08 -16.82
N TYR A 320 -8.43 0.59 -16.16
CA TYR A 320 -8.69 1.60 -15.15
C TYR A 320 -7.71 2.75 -15.24
N VAL A 321 -8.13 3.90 -14.70
CA VAL A 321 -7.31 5.11 -14.58
C VAL A 321 -6.31 4.91 -13.43
N GLN A 322 -5.03 4.89 -13.77
CA GLN A 322 -3.94 4.71 -12.81
C GLN A 322 -3.51 6.04 -12.18
N THR A 323 -3.33 7.06 -12.99
CA THR A 323 -2.92 8.41 -12.54
C THR A 323 -3.67 9.46 -13.33
N VAL A 324 -3.83 10.63 -12.71
CA VAL A 324 -4.38 11.84 -13.33
C VAL A 324 -3.46 12.98 -12.91
N ASP A 325 -2.93 13.73 -13.88
CA ASP A 325 -2.01 14.82 -13.58
C ASP A 325 -2.82 16.00 -12.96
N PRO A 326 -2.45 16.56 -11.80
CA PRO A 326 -3.28 17.51 -11.04
C PRO A 326 -3.65 18.84 -11.72
N ALA A 327 -3.09 19.14 -12.88
CA ALA A 327 -3.42 20.34 -13.69
C ALA A 327 -3.84 19.97 -15.13
N SER A 328 -4.16 18.70 -15.37
CA SER A 328 -4.55 18.22 -16.70
C SER A 328 -6.00 18.52 -17.04
N PRO A 329 -6.35 18.47 -18.34
CA PRO A 329 -7.74 18.47 -18.74
C PRO A 329 -8.57 17.34 -18.12
N ALA A 330 -7.99 16.15 -17.92
CA ALA A 330 -8.68 15.04 -17.26
C ALA A 330 -9.00 15.32 -15.79
N ALA A 331 -8.06 15.92 -15.04
CA ALA A 331 -8.33 16.34 -13.66
C ALA A 331 -9.46 17.37 -13.61
N ALA A 332 -9.42 18.38 -14.49
CA ALA A 332 -10.46 19.41 -14.57
C ALA A 332 -11.84 18.83 -14.96
N ALA A 333 -11.87 17.79 -15.79
CA ALA A 333 -13.08 17.08 -16.18
C ALA A 333 -13.63 16.13 -15.10
N GLY A 334 -12.88 15.90 -14.02
CA GLY A 334 -13.31 15.03 -12.91
C GLY A 334 -12.98 13.54 -13.10
N ILE A 335 -12.04 13.21 -13.98
CA ILE A 335 -11.44 11.87 -14.02
C ILE A 335 -10.67 11.67 -12.70
N LYS A 336 -10.93 10.55 -12.04
CA LYS A 336 -10.29 10.17 -10.77
C LYS A 336 -9.51 8.86 -10.95
N VAL A 337 -8.46 8.71 -10.16
CA VAL A 337 -7.71 7.45 -10.04
C VAL A 337 -8.63 6.32 -9.59
N ARG A 338 -8.36 5.09 -10.03
CA ARG A 338 -9.15 3.85 -9.80
C ARG A 338 -10.52 3.79 -10.49
N GLN A 339 -10.88 4.77 -11.30
CA GLN A 339 -12.05 4.65 -12.16
C GLN A 339 -11.82 3.59 -13.25
N PHE A 340 -12.75 2.65 -13.41
CA PHE A 340 -12.74 1.69 -14.51
C PHE A 340 -13.31 2.32 -15.79
N LEU A 341 -12.70 2.03 -16.94
CA LEU A 341 -13.15 2.54 -18.23
C LEU A 341 -14.21 1.60 -18.79
N TYR A 342 -15.44 2.10 -18.92
CA TYR A 342 -16.55 1.34 -19.49
C TYR A 342 -16.61 1.53 -21.01
N SER A 343 -16.61 2.78 -21.47
CA SER A 343 -16.59 3.11 -22.90
C SER A 343 -15.79 4.39 -23.19
N ILE A 344 -15.28 4.50 -24.41
CA ILE A 344 -14.58 5.69 -24.93
C ILE A 344 -15.15 6.01 -26.30
N ASN A 345 -15.72 7.21 -26.46
CA ASN A 345 -16.42 7.67 -27.67
C ASN A 345 -17.47 6.65 -28.14
N GLY A 346 -18.20 6.05 -27.19
CA GLY A 346 -19.23 5.04 -27.43
C GLY A 346 -18.71 3.62 -27.70
N ILE A 347 -17.39 3.40 -27.75
CA ILE A 347 -16.79 2.07 -27.90
C ILE A 347 -16.62 1.44 -26.52
N ASN A 348 -17.27 0.29 -26.26
CA ASN A 348 -17.04 -0.45 -25.01
C ASN A 348 -15.58 -0.95 -24.93
N VAL A 349 -14.95 -0.69 -23.79
CA VAL A 349 -13.54 -1.00 -23.54
C VAL A 349 -13.30 -1.91 -22.34
N LEU A 350 -14.36 -2.41 -21.68
CA LEU A 350 -14.23 -3.25 -20.48
C LEU A 350 -13.40 -4.52 -20.75
N ARG A 351 -13.61 -5.17 -21.90
CA ARG A 351 -12.91 -6.40 -22.28
C ARG A 351 -11.64 -6.17 -23.08
N LYS A 352 -11.14 -4.93 -23.11
CA LYS A 352 -9.94 -4.52 -23.83
C LYS A 352 -8.79 -4.28 -22.86
N ASN A 353 -7.58 -4.61 -23.27
CA ASN A 353 -6.40 -4.26 -22.50
C ASN A 353 -5.98 -2.80 -22.72
N HIS A 354 -5.18 -2.27 -21.80
CA HIS A 354 -4.72 -0.88 -21.83
C HIS A 354 -4.08 -0.46 -23.15
N ARG A 355 -3.44 -1.38 -23.91
CA ARG A 355 -2.85 -1.05 -25.22
C ARG A 355 -3.92 -0.81 -26.27
N GLU A 356 -4.96 -1.63 -26.29
CA GLU A 356 -6.09 -1.47 -27.20
C GLU A 356 -6.89 -0.21 -26.88
N VAL A 357 -7.11 0.06 -25.59
CA VAL A 357 -7.80 1.27 -25.12
C VAL A 357 -6.99 2.52 -25.43
N ALA A 358 -5.66 2.48 -25.26
CA ALA A 358 -4.77 3.58 -25.62
C ALA A 358 -4.84 3.90 -27.12
N LYS A 359 -4.93 2.90 -28.00
CA LYS A 359 -5.12 3.12 -29.44
C LYS A 359 -6.43 3.84 -29.75
N ILE A 360 -7.51 3.52 -29.03
CA ILE A 360 -8.80 4.18 -29.19
C ILE A 360 -8.69 5.66 -28.75
N ILE A 361 -8.06 5.91 -27.60
CA ILE A 361 -7.84 7.27 -27.08
C ILE A 361 -6.99 8.12 -28.02
N LEU A 362 -5.87 7.56 -28.51
CA LEU A 362 -4.94 8.27 -29.40
C LEU A 362 -5.51 8.50 -30.80
N GLY A 363 -6.54 7.75 -31.20
CA GLY A 363 -7.25 7.95 -32.45
C GLY A 363 -8.38 8.99 -32.37
N ALA A 364 -8.68 9.52 -31.18
CA ALA A 364 -9.72 10.54 -30.99
C ALA A 364 -9.19 11.94 -31.32
N ASP A 365 -10.04 12.75 -31.95
CA ASP A 365 -9.69 14.11 -32.38
C ASP A 365 -10.25 15.15 -31.40
N GLY A 366 -9.36 15.79 -30.65
CA GLY A 366 -9.64 16.95 -29.80
C GLY A 366 -10.41 16.68 -28.49
N PHE A 367 -11.22 15.63 -28.40
CA PHE A 367 -11.95 15.30 -27.17
C PHE A 367 -12.26 13.80 -27.01
N LEU A 368 -12.52 13.40 -25.76
CA LEU A 368 -12.99 12.06 -25.38
C LEU A 368 -14.28 12.18 -24.59
N ASP A 369 -15.30 11.44 -25.01
CA ASP A 369 -16.46 11.10 -24.20
C ASP A 369 -16.19 9.75 -23.53
N ILE A 370 -15.90 9.77 -22.23
CA ILE A 370 -15.51 8.60 -21.45
C ILE A 370 -16.63 8.23 -20.49
N GLU A 371 -17.10 7.00 -20.55
CA GLU A 371 -17.91 6.44 -19.47
C GLU A 371 -17.00 5.73 -18.48
N VAL A 372 -16.95 6.25 -17.26
CA VAL A 372 -16.18 5.68 -16.16
C VAL A 372 -17.09 5.00 -15.15
N MET A 373 -16.58 3.98 -14.47
CA MET A 373 -17.25 3.28 -13.38
C MET A 373 -16.45 3.42 -12.08
N MET A 374 -17.13 3.75 -10.99
CA MET A 374 -16.53 3.85 -9.65
C MET A 374 -17.47 3.26 -8.61
N HIS A 375 -16.91 2.74 -7.52
CA HIS A 375 -17.71 2.12 -6.48
C HIS A 375 -18.60 3.16 -5.78
N PHE A 376 -19.88 2.85 -5.53
CA PHE A 376 -20.87 3.82 -5.02
C PHE A 376 -20.46 4.46 -3.69
N ARG A 377 -19.77 3.71 -2.82
CA ARG A 377 -19.23 4.24 -1.54
C ARG A 377 -18.15 5.31 -1.72
N GLU A 378 -17.42 5.30 -2.83
CA GLU A 378 -16.42 6.32 -3.16
C GLU A 378 -17.02 7.53 -3.89
N SER A 379 -18.29 7.45 -4.30
CA SER A 379 -18.97 8.52 -5.05
C SER A 379 -19.64 9.60 -4.19
N LEU A 380 -19.70 9.35 -2.86
CA LEU A 380 -20.26 10.25 -1.83
C LEU A 380 -19.19 11.05 -1.08
N LEU A 381 -17.94 10.97 -1.52
CA LEU A 381 -16.79 11.80 -1.11
C LEU A 381 -16.37 12.68 -2.31
#